data_AF-A0A8B8K870-F1
#
_entry.id   AF-A0A8B8K870-F1
#
_cell.length_a   1.000
_cell.length_b   1.000
_cell.length_c   1.000
_cell.angle_alpha   90.00
_cell.angle_beta   90.00
_cell.angle_gamma   90.00
#
_symmetry.space_group_name_H-M   'P 1'
#
loop_
_entity.id
_entity.type
_entity.pdbx_description
1 polymer ?
#
loop_
_entity_poly.entity_id
_entity_poly.type
_entity_poly.pdbx_seq_one_letter_code
_entity_poly.pdbx_strand_id
1 'polypeptide(L)'
;MASVSGSSTNTNTRPSSADLTKQLKRHEVAIAELNNIPSSRAVYQRNANLFFRTTVQTATTMEQIICYKSYGLGIGSERFRQ
;
A
#
# COMPACT_ATOMS: atom_id res chain seq x y z
N MET A 1 -19.85 -35.28 8.18
CA MET A 1 -19.09 -34.21 7.47
C MET A 1 -19.00 -33.02 8.40
N ALA A 2 -17.81 -32.56 8.77
CA ALA A 2 -17.64 -31.47 9.75
C ALA A 2 -17.80 -30.11 9.06
N SER A 3 -18.78 -29.32 9.52
CA SER A 3 -19.04 -27.97 9.04
C SER A 3 -17.93 -27.03 9.54
N VAL A 4 -17.04 -26.62 8.65
CA VAL A 4 -16.10 -25.53 8.92
C VAL A 4 -16.85 -24.21 8.85
N SER A 5 -17.28 -23.71 10.01
CA SER A 5 -17.73 -22.33 10.16
C SER A 5 -16.51 -21.42 10.04
N GLY A 6 -16.19 -21.01 8.80
CA GLY A 6 -15.27 -19.92 8.55
C GLY A 6 -15.84 -18.65 9.15
N SER A 7 -15.28 -18.23 10.29
CA SER A 7 -15.64 -16.96 10.93
C SER A 7 -15.07 -15.83 10.10
N SER A 8 -15.85 -15.37 9.11
CA SER A 8 -15.60 -14.11 8.43
C SER A 8 -15.98 -12.98 9.39
N THR A 9 -15.09 -12.65 10.32
CA THR A 9 -15.19 -11.43 11.12
C THR A 9 -14.99 -10.23 10.22
N ASN A 10 -16.07 -9.78 9.58
CA ASN A 10 -16.15 -8.47 8.97
C ASN A 10 -16.45 -7.45 10.08
N THR A 11 -15.47 -7.25 10.97
CA THR A 11 -15.59 -6.20 11.99
C THR A 11 -15.11 -4.91 11.37
N ASN A 12 -16.02 -3.96 11.17
CA ASN A 12 -15.75 -2.57 10.80
C ASN A 12 -15.07 -1.84 11.98
N THR A 13 -14.00 -2.44 12.51
CA THR A 13 -13.18 -1.93 13.59
C THR A 13 -12.13 -1.07 12.93
N ARG A 14 -12.06 0.21 13.34
CA ARG A 14 -10.93 1.06 12.97
C ARG A 14 -9.64 0.27 13.22
N PRO A 15 -8.71 0.23 12.26
CA PRO A 15 -7.52 -0.59 12.38
C PRO A 15 -6.84 -0.28 13.71
N SER A 16 -6.54 -1.31 14.48
CA SER A 16 -5.87 -1.13 15.76
C SER A 16 -4.50 -0.48 15.51
N SER A 17 -3.92 0.18 16.53
CA SER A 17 -2.56 0.74 16.41
C SER A 17 -1.53 -0.31 15.99
N ALA A 18 -1.75 -1.57 16.38
CA ALA A 18 -0.94 -2.71 15.96
C ALA A 18 -1.11 -3.04 14.47
N ASP A 19 -2.34 -3.00 13.95
CA ASP A 19 -2.62 -3.21 12.51
C ASP A 19 -2.02 -2.10 11.64
N LEU A 20 -2.12 -0.85 12.10
CA LEU A 20 -1.51 0.30 11.44
C LEU A 20 0.03 0.18 11.42
N THR A 21 0.64 -0.22 12.53
CA THR A 21 2.08 -0.43 12.60
C THR A 21 2.53 -1.56 11.67
N LYS A 22 1.76 -2.65 11.61
CA LYS A 22 2.03 -3.76 10.68
C LYS A 22 1.90 -3.32 9.23
N GLN A 23 0.92 -2.48 8.92
CA GLN A 23 0.72 -1.92 7.60
C GLN A 23 1.87 -0.97 7.21
N LEU A 24 2.31 -0.09 8.12
CA LEU A 24 3.48 0.78 7.92
C LEU A 24 4.75 0.00 7.58
N LYS A 25 5.06 -1.04 8.36
CA LYS A 25 6.23 -1.90 8.09
C LYS A 25 6.15 -2.56 6.71
N ARG A 26 4.96 -2.94 6.24
CA ARG A 26 4.77 -3.50 4.90
C ARG A 26 5.03 -2.45 3.81
N HIS A 27 4.56 -1.22 4.00
CA HIS A 27 4.79 -0.12 3.07
C HIS A 27 6.29 0.26 3.01
N GLU A 28 7.00 0.26 4.15
CA GLU A 28 8.46 0.48 4.17
C GLU A 28 9.23 -0.59 3.38
N VAL A 29 8.86 -1.86 3.56
CA VAL A 29 9.44 -2.97 2.78
C VAL A 29 9.11 -2.83 1.29
N ALA A 30 7.89 -2.47 0.94
CA ALA A 30 7.48 -2.26 -0.45
C ALA A 30 8.31 -1.15 -1.13
N ILE A 31 8.60 -0.05 -0.43
CA ILE A 31 9.48 1.01 -0.94
C ILE A 31 10.89 0.48 -1.21
N ALA A 32 11.46 -0.29 -0.29
CA ALA A 32 12.78 -0.88 -0.46
C ALA A 32 12.83 -1.86 -1.64
N GLU A 33 11.80 -2.70 -1.79
CA GLU A 33 11.66 -3.62 -2.92
C GLU A 33 11.50 -2.87 -4.25
N LEU A 34 10.66 -1.83 -4.29
CA LEU A 34 10.47 -0.99 -5.48
C LEU A 34 11.77 -0.29 -5.90
N ASN A 35 12.56 0.21 -4.95
CA ASN A 35 13.86 0.83 -5.24
C ASN A 35 14.89 -0.17 -5.79
N ASN A 36 14.74 -1.46 -5.50
CA ASN A 36 15.61 -2.51 -6.03
C ASN A 36 15.14 -3.05 -7.39
N ILE A 37 14.00 -2.56 -7.91
CA ILE A 37 13.49 -2.91 -9.22
C ILE A 37 14.05 -1.93 -10.28
N PRO A 38 14.57 -2.42 -11.42
CA PRO A 38 15.02 -1.53 -12.49
C PRO A 38 13.85 -0.70 -13.04
N SER A 39 14.09 0.59 -13.30
CA SER A 39 13.07 1.54 -13.76
C SER A 39 12.37 1.16 -15.07
N SER A 40 13.03 0.34 -15.91
CA SER A 40 12.49 -0.19 -17.16
C SER A 40 11.42 -1.27 -16.95
N ARG A 41 11.38 -1.92 -15.78
CA ARG A 41 10.43 -2.99 -15.47
C ARG A 41 9.06 -2.40 -15.16
N ALA A 42 8.03 -2.96 -15.81
CA ALA A 42 6.65 -2.58 -15.53
C ALA A 42 6.23 -3.04 -14.13
N VAL A 43 5.60 -2.15 -13.37
CA VAL A 43 5.00 -2.43 -12.07
C VAL A 43 3.48 -2.35 -12.22
N TYR A 44 2.75 -3.09 -11.39
CA TYR A 44 1.29 -3.11 -11.42
C TYR A 44 0.75 -2.77 -10.05
N GLN A 45 -0.16 -1.80 -10.01
CA GLN A 45 -0.91 -1.47 -8.81
C GLN A 45 -2.25 -2.20 -8.86
N ARG A 46 -2.54 -2.95 -7.81
CA ARG A 46 -3.83 -3.61 -7.65
C ARG A 46 -4.82 -2.63 -7.02
N ASN A 47 -5.95 -2.43 -7.68
CA ASN A 47 -7.10 -1.74 -7.12
C ASN A 47 -8.32 -2.67 -7.25
N ALA A 48 -8.78 -3.18 -6.11
CA ALA A 48 -9.77 -4.26 -6.04
C ALA A 48 -9.34 -5.49 -6.87
N ASN A 49 -10.09 -5.77 -7.94
CA ASN A 49 -9.85 -6.91 -8.84
C ASN A 49 -9.12 -6.51 -10.13
N LEU A 50 -8.78 -5.23 -10.29
CA LEU A 50 -8.11 -4.70 -11.47
C LEU A 50 -6.66 -4.38 -11.17
N PHE A 51 -5.80 -4.59 -12.17
CA PHE A 51 -4.38 -4.26 -12.11
C PHE A 51 -4.10 -3.15 -13.12
N PHE A 52 -3.59 -2.02 -12.62
CA PHE A 52 -3.22 -0.88 -13.44
C PHE A 52 -1.70 -0.85 -13.60
N ARG A 53 -1.23 -0.79 -14.84
CA ARG A 53 0.19 -0.64 -15.12
C ARG A 53 0.65 0.73 -14.62
N THR A 54 1.73 0.75 -13.87
CA THR A 54 2.35 1.94 -13.30
C THR A 54 3.87 1.86 -13.47
N THR A 55 4.57 2.96 -13.22
CA THR A 55 6.03 2.99 -13.22
C THR A 55 6.58 2.80 -11.81
N VAL A 56 7.85 2.43 -11.70
CA VAL A 56 8.52 2.32 -10.39
C VAL A 56 8.46 3.65 -9.62
N GLN A 57 8.70 4.78 -10.29
CA GLN A 57 8.65 6.10 -9.66
C GLN A 57 7.26 6.45 -9.09
N THR A 58 6.21 6.22 -9.88
CA THR A 58 4.83 6.49 -9.44
C THR A 58 4.43 5.55 -8.30
N ALA A 59 4.79 4.26 -8.37
CA ALA A 59 4.56 3.31 -7.29
C ALA A 59 5.28 3.72 -5.99
N THR A 60 6.56 4.07 -6.05
CA THR A 60 7.34 4.50 -4.87
C THR A 60 6.76 5.76 -4.24
N THR A 61 6.35 6.73 -5.07
CA THR A 61 5.73 7.97 -4.58
C THR A 61 4.41 7.70 -3.87
N MET A 62 3.57 6.78 -4.39
CA MET A 62 2.31 6.42 -3.74
C MET A 62 2.53 5.73 -2.40
N GLU A 63 3.47 4.78 -2.32
CA GLU A 63 3.82 4.11 -1.05
C GLU A 63 4.35 5.10 -0.01
N GLN A 64 5.20 6.05 -0.45
CA GLN A 64 5.68 7.13 0.39
C GLN A 64 4.54 8.00 0.92
N ILE A 65 3.60 8.41 0.06
CA ILE A 65 2.42 9.20 0.48
C ILE A 65 1.60 8.44 1.53
N ILE A 66 1.43 7.12 1.37
CA ILE A 66 0.69 6.28 2.31
C ILE A 66 1.39 6.23 3.68
N CYS A 67 2.71 6.03 3.68
CA CYS A 67 3.52 6.12 4.90
C CYS A 67 3.37 7.50 5.56
N TYR A 68 3.62 8.59 4.84
CA TYR A 68 3.59 9.95 5.40
C TYR A 68 2.20 10.38 5.90
N LYS A 69 1.12 9.99 5.21
CA LYS A 69 -0.26 10.21 5.70
C LYS A 69 -0.54 9.47 7.00
N SER A 70 0.00 8.27 7.18
CA SER A 70 -0.13 7.51 8.43
C SER A 70 0.73 8.07 9.57
N TYR A 71 1.84 8.77 9.26
CA TYR A 71 2.66 9.51 10.22
C TYR A 71 2.11 10.90 10.59
N GLY A 72 0.99 11.35 9.99
CA GLY A 72 0.36 12.64 10.31
C GLY A 72 1.11 13.87 9.78
N LEU A 73 2.08 13.70 8.88
CA LEU A 73 2.84 14.79 8.25
C LEU A 73 2.21 15.13 6.90
N GLY A 74 1.43 16.19 6.86
CA GLY A 74 0.74 16.67 5.66
C GLY A 74 1.73 17.19 4.61
N ILE A 75 1.86 16.47 3.49
CA ILE A 75 2.61 16.94 2.32
C ILE A 75 1.63 17.47 1.25
N GLY A 76 1.89 18.72 0.82
CA GLY A 76 1.16 19.44 -0.21
C GLY A 76 1.15 18.69 -1.54
N SER A 77 -0.04 18.54 -2.09
CA SER A 77 -0.37 17.81 -3.31
C SER A 77 -0.01 18.59 -4.58
N GLU A 78 1.26 18.95 -4.78
CA GLU A 78 1.72 19.68 -5.98
C GLU A 78 2.63 18.89 -6.92
N ARG A 79 2.65 17.56 -6.82
CA ARG A 79 3.42 16.71 -7.77
C ARG A 79 2.56 15.75 -8.57
N PHE A 80 1.37 16.20 -8.99
CA PHE A 80 0.50 15.45 -9.89
C PHE A 80 0.28 16.21 -11.20
N ARG A 81 1.28 16.12 -12.08
CA ARG A 81 1.18 16.13 -13.54
C ARG A 81 2.60 16.05 -14.08
N GLN A 82 3.00 14.89 -14.58
CA GLN A 82 3.62 14.70 -15.89
C GLN A 82 3.41 13.25 -16.29
#